data_AF-A0A355L5V5-F1
#
_entry.id   AF-A0A355L5V5-F1
#
_cell.length_a   1.000
_cell.length_b   1.000
_cell.length_c   1.000
_cell.angle_alpha   90.00
_cell.angle_beta   90.00
_cell.angle_gamma   90.00
#
_symmetry.space_group_name_H-M   'P 1'
#
loop_
_entity.id
_entity.type
_entity.pdbx_description
1 polymer ?
#
loop_
_entity_poly.entity_id
_entity_poly.type
_entity_poly.pdbx_seq_one_letter_code
_entity_poly.pdbx_strand_id
1 'polypeptide(L)'
;MTLSKSRKAICFILTLLIAAGSILLFGISITKSTVLSQKYMNYVFDKCNVSEQCEKAFEDQISVLEAQSGIPSRVFDAVYKNNDISNSSALTRLYNQDNPDLYSNNQIAQFDSLCKEYLEGNNMQYDEALIHNTAVKAAQAYSDCFGLKNTEAIADFISTFNSNYLHFLSIGILLVALPIILLLVLFRRSREIMFNIFVAFTVTGFTFTAAGIASLIARISQGLNISPQIYQTAFTSAVNGACYVCIILGVLLAAISVFANVKITKSLDSK
;
A
#
# COMPACT_ATOMS: atom_id res chain seq x y z
N MET A 1 -39.39 -29.78 -15.93
CA MET A 1 -38.03 -29.19 -15.83
C MET A 1 -37.06 -30.35 -15.66
N THR A 2 -36.27 -30.70 -16.69
CA THR A 2 -35.46 -31.94 -16.70
C THR A 2 -34.23 -31.83 -15.78
N LEU A 3 -33.87 -32.93 -15.12
CA LEU A 3 -32.75 -33.06 -14.16
C LEU A 3 -31.39 -32.54 -14.70
N SER A 4 -31.24 -32.47 -16.03
CA SER A 4 -30.06 -31.94 -16.72
C SER A 4 -29.97 -30.41 -16.72
N LYS A 5 -31.10 -29.69 -16.74
CA LYS A 5 -31.13 -28.21 -16.70
C LYS A 5 -30.80 -27.69 -15.31
N SER A 6 -31.32 -28.32 -14.25
CA SER A 6 -31.01 -27.96 -12.86
C SER A 6 -29.53 -28.20 -12.53
N ARG A 7 -28.95 -29.31 -13.00
CA ARG A 7 -27.52 -29.62 -12.79
C ARG A 7 -26.59 -28.58 -13.42
N LYS A 8 -26.90 -28.08 -14.63
CA LYS A 8 -26.13 -27.01 -15.28
C LYS A 8 -26.20 -25.69 -14.51
N ALA A 9 -27.39 -25.33 -14.01
CA ALA A 9 -27.57 -24.12 -13.20
C ALA A 9 -26.77 -24.19 -11.89
N ILE A 10 -26.79 -25.34 -11.22
CA ILE A 10 -26.00 -25.57 -10.00
C ILE A 10 -24.49 -25.44 -10.29
N CYS A 11 -23.99 -26.05 -11.37
CA CYS A 11 -22.57 -25.92 -11.76
C CYS A 11 -22.17 -24.48 -11.98
N PHE A 12 -23.02 -23.71 -12.65
CA PHE A 12 -22.78 -22.29 -12.91
C PHE A 12 -22.65 -21.50 -11.60
N ILE A 13 -23.59 -21.69 -10.66
CA ILE A 13 -23.55 -21.01 -9.35
C ILE A 13 -22.28 -21.40 -8.59
N LEU A 14 -21.96 -22.69 -8.52
CA LEU A 14 -20.77 -23.17 -7.82
C LEU A 14 -19.47 -22.62 -8.45
N THR A 15 -19.40 -22.55 -9.77
CA THR A 15 -18.27 -21.95 -10.51
C THR A 15 -18.13 -20.46 -10.19
N LEU A 16 -19.24 -19.73 -10.12
CA LEU A 16 -19.24 -18.31 -9.77
C LEU A 16 -18.77 -18.08 -8.33
N LEU A 17 -19.18 -18.93 -7.39
CA LEU A 17 -18.70 -18.87 -6.00
C LEU A 17 -17.19 -19.12 -5.91
N ILE A 18 -16.66 -20.11 -6.64
CA ILE A 18 -15.22 -20.36 -6.71
C ILE A 18 -14.50 -19.14 -7.27
N ALA A 19 -15.03 -18.52 -8.33
CA ALA A 19 -14.44 -17.33 -8.93
C ALA A 19 -14.42 -16.16 -7.95
N ALA A 20 -15.54 -15.89 -7.27
CA ALA A 20 -15.67 -14.83 -6.27
C ALA A 20 -14.73 -15.06 -5.07
N GLY A 21 -14.68 -16.28 -4.53
CA GLY A 21 -13.76 -16.65 -3.46
C GLY A 21 -12.30 -16.50 -3.86
N SER A 22 -11.95 -16.89 -5.10
CA SER A 22 -10.60 -16.74 -5.63
C SER A 22 -10.21 -15.27 -5.83
N ILE A 23 -11.14 -14.44 -6.31
CA ILE A 23 -10.93 -12.98 -6.42
C ILE A 23 -10.65 -12.39 -5.04
N LEU A 24 -11.43 -12.77 -4.03
CA LEU A 24 -11.20 -12.32 -2.65
C LEU A 24 -9.82 -12.76 -2.16
N LEU A 25 -9.48 -14.05 -2.27
CA LEU A 25 -8.21 -14.60 -1.77
C LEU A 25 -6.99 -13.95 -2.41
N PHE A 26 -6.95 -13.89 -3.75
CA PHE A 26 -5.83 -13.27 -4.45
C PHE A 26 -5.80 -11.76 -4.20
N GLY A 27 -6.95 -11.09 -4.14
CA GLY A 27 -7.03 -9.65 -3.90
C GLY A 27 -6.49 -9.28 -2.53
N ILE A 28 -6.93 -9.97 -1.48
CA ILE A 28 -6.43 -9.82 -0.11
C ILE A 28 -4.92 -10.07 -0.07
N SER A 29 -4.45 -11.12 -0.73
CA SER A 29 -3.03 -11.48 -0.74
C SER A 29 -2.17 -10.43 -1.46
N ILE A 30 -2.63 -9.91 -2.59
CA ILE A 30 -1.95 -8.83 -3.33
C ILE A 30 -1.91 -7.57 -2.47
N THR A 31 -3.04 -7.14 -1.92
CA THR A 31 -3.09 -5.94 -1.05
C THR A 31 -2.16 -6.08 0.15
N LYS A 32 -2.16 -7.24 0.82
CA LYS A 32 -1.30 -7.50 1.98
C LYS A 32 0.20 -7.53 1.63
N SER A 33 0.55 -8.06 0.47
CA SER A 33 1.95 -8.18 0.01
C SER A 33 2.50 -6.90 -0.64
N THR A 34 1.62 -5.95 -1.01
CA THR A 34 1.99 -4.70 -1.68
C THR A 34 1.73 -3.48 -0.78
N VAL A 35 0.64 -2.77 -0.98
CA VAL A 35 0.33 -1.47 -0.34
C VAL A 35 0.15 -1.53 1.18
N LEU A 36 0.00 -2.73 1.77
CA LEU A 36 -0.03 -2.97 3.21
C LEU A 36 1.22 -3.71 3.74
N SER A 37 2.25 -3.84 2.90
CA SER A 37 3.55 -4.37 3.30
C SER A 37 4.52 -3.21 3.44
N GLN A 38 4.96 -2.98 4.67
CA GLN A 38 5.98 -1.96 4.95
C GLN A 38 7.26 -2.22 4.13
N LYS A 39 7.63 -3.49 3.91
CA LYS A 39 8.78 -3.87 3.07
C LYS A 39 8.60 -3.42 1.62
N TYR A 40 7.41 -3.60 1.06
CA TYR A 40 7.12 -3.15 -0.31
C TYR A 40 7.08 -1.62 -0.40
N MET A 41 6.45 -0.96 0.58
CA MET A 41 6.39 0.50 0.61
C MET A 41 7.77 1.14 0.75
N ASN A 42 8.64 0.61 1.62
CA ASN A 42 10.04 1.04 1.72
C ASN A 42 10.76 0.88 0.38
N TYR A 43 10.63 -0.26 -0.29
CA TYR A 43 11.21 -0.48 -1.62
C TYR A 43 10.71 0.56 -2.65
N VAL A 44 9.42 0.92 -2.63
CA VAL A 44 8.88 1.95 -3.52
C VAL A 44 9.42 3.33 -3.15
N PHE A 45 9.53 3.66 -1.86
CA PHE A 45 10.07 4.94 -1.39
C PHE A 45 11.52 5.13 -1.81
N ASP A 46 12.33 4.07 -1.69
CA ASP A 46 13.71 4.06 -2.17
C ASP A 46 13.77 4.27 -3.68
N LYS A 47 12.94 3.54 -4.45
CA LYS A 47 12.88 3.70 -5.91
C LYS A 47 12.41 5.08 -6.36
N CYS A 48 11.56 5.72 -5.56
CA CYS A 48 11.07 7.07 -5.81
C CYS A 48 12.02 8.15 -5.26
N ASN A 49 13.18 7.80 -4.71
CA ASN A 49 14.14 8.72 -4.10
C ASN A 49 13.48 9.67 -3.08
N VAL A 50 12.54 9.16 -2.28
CA VAL A 50 11.82 9.97 -1.28
C VAL A 50 12.79 10.64 -0.33
N SER A 51 13.82 9.90 0.12
CA SER A 51 14.90 10.43 0.98
C SER A 51 15.51 11.71 0.44
N GLU A 52 16.05 11.61 -0.78
CA GLU A 52 16.86 12.64 -1.38
C GLU A 52 15.99 13.87 -1.70
N GLN A 53 14.73 13.64 -2.08
CA GLN A 53 13.79 14.72 -2.33
C GLN A 53 13.36 15.43 -1.03
N CYS A 54 13.12 14.69 0.05
CA CYS A 54 12.79 15.25 1.36
C CYS A 54 13.99 16.03 1.95
N GLU A 55 15.21 15.49 1.80
CA GLU A 55 16.45 16.16 2.23
C GLU A 55 16.65 17.47 1.49
N LYS A 56 16.57 17.48 0.16
CA LYS A 56 16.66 18.72 -0.64
C LYS A 56 15.58 19.73 -0.27
N ALA A 57 14.33 19.29 -0.11
CA ALA A 57 13.23 20.17 0.29
C ALA A 57 13.46 20.79 1.68
N PHE A 58 14.07 20.02 2.60
CA PHE A 58 14.41 20.50 3.93
C PHE A 58 15.58 21.50 3.89
N GLU A 59 16.65 21.20 3.15
CA GLU A 59 17.77 22.13 2.94
C GLU A 59 17.30 23.48 2.38
N ASP A 60 16.39 23.46 1.39
CA ASP A 60 15.80 24.66 0.82
C ASP A 60 15.03 25.48 1.88
N GLN A 61 14.20 24.84 2.71
CA GLN A 61 13.45 25.53 3.77
C GLN A 61 14.35 26.06 4.89
N ILE A 62 15.38 25.32 5.28
CA ILE A 62 16.32 25.73 6.31
C ILE A 62 17.20 26.88 5.82
N SER A 63 17.58 26.93 4.54
CA SER A 63 18.34 28.07 3.99
C SER A 63 17.59 29.40 4.13
N VAL A 64 16.26 29.38 3.97
CA VAL A 64 15.38 30.53 4.19
C VAL A 64 15.35 30.89 5.68
N LEU A 65 15.32 29.89 6.57
CA LEU A 65 15.33 30.10 8.01
C LEU A 65 16.68 30.66 8.50
N GLU A 66 17.80 30.22 7.92
CA GLU A 66 19.13 30.78 8.17
C GLU A 66 19.17 32.27 7.85
N ALA A 67 18.69 32.67 6.67
CA ALA A 67 18.64 34.06 6.26
C ALA A 67 17.76 34.93 7.18
N GLN A 68 16.71 34.36 7.79
CA GLN A 68 15.80 35.08 8.69
C GLN A 68 16.30 35.17 10.14
N SER A 69 16.95 34.12 10.63
CA SER A 69 17.33 33.99 12.05
C SER A 69 18.79 34.32 12.33
N GLY A 70 19.66 34.28 11.31
CA GLY A 70 21.11 34.37 11.47
C GLY A 70 21.76 33.10 12.04
N ILE A 71 20.99 32.02 12.24
CA ILE A 71 21.50 30.73 12.70
C ILE A 71 21.87 29.89 11.48
N PRO A 72 23.12 29.41 11.37
CA PRO A 72 23.55 28.62 10.21
C PRO A 72 22.75 27.32 10.03
N SER A 73 22.46 26.95 8.77
CA SER A 73 21.71 25.73 8.41
C SER A 73 22.23 24.46 9.10
N ARG A 74 23.56 24.35 9.23
CA ARG A 74 24.25 23.21 9.88
C ARG A 74 23.79 22.92 11.32
N VAL A 75 23.24 23.92 12.03
CA VAL A 75 22.73 23.75 13.41
C VAL A 75 21.45 22.92 13.39
N PHE A 76 20.62 23.11 12.36
CA PHE A 76 19.38 22.36 12.16
C PHE A 76 19.62 20.96 11.61
N ASP A 77 20.65 20.79 10.76
CA ASP A 77 21.05 19.50 10.19
C ASP A 77 21.45 18.46 11.26
N ALA A 78 21.86 18.91 12.44
CA ALA A 78 22.19 18.04 13.56
C ALA A 78 20.97 17.27 14.09
N VAL A 79 19.78 17.87 14.10
CA VAL A 79 18.52 17.17 14.48
C VAL A 79 18.17 16.11 13.46
N TYR A 80 18.39 16.40 12.18
CA TYR A 80 18.21 15.44 11.09
C TYR A 80 19.13 14.22 11.25
N LYS A 81 20.43 14.46 11.48
CA LYS A 81 21.43 13.38 11.62
C LYS A 81 21.32 12.57 12.91
N ASN A 82 20.90 13.20 14.01
CA ASN A 82 20.84 12.55 15.33
C ASN A 82 19.58 11.71 15.56
N ASN A 83 18.48 11.97 14.83
CA ASN A 83 17.22 11.25 15.07
C ASN A 83 17.08 9.92 14.30
N ASP A 84 18.15 9.41 13.66
CA ASP A 84 18.17 8.13 12.91
C ASP A 84 16.96 7.97 11.99
N ILE A 85 16.59 9.08 11.33
CA ILE A 85 15.38 9.18 10.52
C ILE A 85 15.72 8.66 9.14
N SER A 86 15.84 7.34 9.02
CA SER A 86 15.55 6.73 7.74
C SER A 86 14.12 7.12 7.36
N ASN A 87 13.85 7.36 6.09
CA ASN A 87 12.50 7.71 5.56
C ASN A 87 11.42 6.69 5.92
N SER A 88 11.82 5.56 6.50
CA SER A 88 10.97 4.60 7.15
C SER A 88 10.29 5.14 8.40
N SER A 89 10.67 6.25 9.03
CA SER A 89 10.13 6.67 10.32
C SER A 89 8.64 7.07 10.25
N ALA A 90 8.27 7.98 9.35
CA ALA A 90 6.88 8.39 9.15
C ALA A 90 6.02 7.23 8.65
N LEU A 91 6.57 6.41 7.74
CA LEU A 91 5.91 5.21 7.24
C LEU A 91 5.72 4.16 8.36
N THR A 92 6.74 3.91 9.17
CA THR A 92 6.67 2.97 10.31
C THR A 92 5.63 3.43 11.30
N ARG A 93 5.59 4.74 11.61
CA ARG A 93 4.56 5.31 12.48
C ARG A 93 3.15 5.13 11.89
N LEU A 94 2.96 5.41 10.60
CA LEU A 94 1.68 5.17 9.92
C LEU A 94 1.22 3.71 10.06
N TYR A 95 2.14 2.76 9.87
CA TYR A 95 1.83 1.32 9.95
C TYR A 95 1.62 0.84 11.39
N ASN A 96 2.28 1.46 12.36
CA ASN A 96 2.14 1.19 13.79
C ASN A 96 0.95 1.95 14.42
N GLN A 97 0.24 2.77 13.63
CA GLN A 97 -0.86 3.62 14.09
C GLN A 97 -0.43 4.73 15.07
N ASP A 98 0.83 5.16 14.96
CA ASP A 98 1.37 6.33 15.64
C ASP A 98 1.23 7.58 14.77
N ASN A 99 1.38 8.78 15.36
CA ASN A 99 1.33 10.05 14.63
C ASN A 99 2.49 10.17 13.61
N PRO A 100 2.19 10.13 12.29
CA PRO A 100 3.22 10.15 11.26
C PRO A 100 3.60 11.57 10.81
N ASP A 101 2.96 12.62 11.37
CA ASP A 101 3.23 14.04 11.09
C ASP A 101 4.62 14.49 11.58
N LEU A 102 5.17 13.74 12.54
CA LEU A 102 6.46 13.98 13.20
C LEU A 102 6.55 15.31 13.98
N TYR A 103 5.59 16.22 13.88
CA TYR A 103 5.55 17.46 14.65
C TYR A 103 5.27 17.21 16.14
N SER A 104 6.16 17.69 17.03
CA SER A 104 5.99 17.54 18.48
C SER A 104 6.75 18.58 19.30
N ASN A 105 6.28 18.82 20.54
CA ASN A 105 6.97 19.71 21.50
C ASN A 105 8.40 19.25 21.82
N ASN A 106 8.65 17.94 21.83
CA ASN A 106 10.00 17.41 22.04
C ASN A 106 10.95 17.80 20.91
N GLN A 107 10.44 17.81 19.68
CA GLN A 107 11.23 18.21 18.52
C GLN A 107 11.52 19.71 18.53
N ILE A 108 10.53 20.54 18.92
CA ILE A 108 10.74 21.97 19.14
C ILE A 108 11.83 22.20 20.20
N ALA A 109 11.76 21.48 21.32
CA ALA A 109 12.75 21.59 22.39
C ALA A 109 14.17 21.17 21.95
N GLN A 110 14.30 20.15 21.10
CA GLN A 110 15.59 19.76 20.52
C GLN A 110 16.19 20.87 19.64
N PHE A 111 15.38 21.44 18.73
CA PHE A 111 15.83 22.57 17.90
C PHE A 111 16.17 23.79 18.75
N ASP A 112 15.39 24.08 19.78
CA ASP A 112 15.62 25.20 20.71
C ASP A 112 16.96 25.03 21.46
N SER A 113 17.22 23.83 22.00
CA SER A 113 18.49 23.50 22.67
C SER A 113 19.68 23.70 21.75
N LEU A 114 19.63 23.19 20.52
CA LEU A 114 20.74 23.30 19.57
C LEU A 114 21.01 24.74 19.13
N CYS A 115 19.97 25.53 18.95
CA CYS A 115 20.12 26.95 18.65
C CYS A 115 20.80 27.69 19.81
N LYS A 116 20.39 27.42 21.06
CA LYS A 116 20.98 28.02 22.27
C LYS A 116 22.43 27.58 22.45
N GLU A 117 22.72 26.29 22.35
CA GLU A 117 24.07 25.73 22.44
C GLU A 117 25.02 26.37 21.42
N TYR A 118 24.55 26.57 20.18
CA TYR A 118 25.32 27.26 19.15
C TYR A 118 25.62 28.72 19.54
N LEU A 119 24.62 29.47 19.99
CA LEU A 119 24.77 30.90 20.31
C LEU A 119 25.65 31.11 21.55
N GLU A 120 25.44 30.32 22.59
CA GLU A 120 26.25 30.33 23.81
C GLU A 120 27.70 29.93 23.52
N GLY A 121 27.91 28.87 22.73
CA GLY A 121 29.24 28.44 22.32
C GLY A 121 30.02 29.49 21.50
N ASN A 122 29.32 30.44 20.88
CA ASN A 122 29.92 31.54 20.12
C ASN A 122 29.84 32.90 20.85
N ASN A 123 29.45 32.94 22.13
CA ASN A 123 29.28 34.17 22.93
C ASN A 123 28.35 35.22 22.28
N MET A 124 27.31 34.77 21.58
CA MET A 124 26.32 35.63 20.93
C MET A 124 25.17 35.95 21.88
N GLN A 125 24.74 37.22 21.95
CA GLN A 125 23.50 37.56 22.64
C GLN A 125 22.29 37.17 21.79
N TYR A 126 21.24 36.68 22.44
CA TYR A 126 20.02 36.25 21.77
C TYR A 126 18.77 36.54 22.60
N ASP A 127 17.64 36.69 21.91
CA ASP A 127 16.31 36.77 22.51
C ASP A 127 15.70 35.37 22.56
N GLU A 128 15.42 34.85 23.76
CA GLU A 128 14.82 33.52 23.95
C GLU A 128 13.52 33.34 23.17
N ALA A 129 12.68 34.37 23.04
CA ALA A 129 11.42 34.27 22.32
C ALA A 129 11.66 34.12 20.80
N LEU A 130 12.68 34.79 20.27
CA LEU A 130 13.06 34.69 18.86
C LEU A 130 13.68 33.33 18.53
N ILE A 131 14.50 32.79 19.44
CA ILE A 131 15.06 31.44 19.31
C ILE A 131 13.97 30.38 19.36
N HIS A 132 13.04 30.50 20.32
CA HIS A 132 11.91 29.58 20.41
C HIS A 132 11.05 29.60 19.13
N ASN A 133 10.75 30.77 18.59
CA ASN A 133 10.02 30.88 17.32
C ASN A 133 10.79 30.26 16.14
N THR A 134 12.11 30.47 16.10
CA THR A 134 12.99 29.84 15.09
C THR A 134 12.96 28.32 15.21
N ALA A 135 13.01 27.77 16.43
CA ALA A 135 12.89 26.34 16.68
C ALA A 135 11.52 25.78 16.29
N VAL A 136 10.43 26.51 16.54
CA VAL A 136 9.08 26.15 16.08
C VAL A 136 9.03 26.07 14.55
N LYS A 137 9.59 27.07 13.85
CA LYS A 137 9.67 27.05 12.38
C LYS A 137 10.55 25.92 11.85
N ALA A 138 11.65 25.59 12.51
CA ALA A 138 12.50 24.46 12.13
C ALA A 138 11.78 23.12 12.30
N ALA A 139 11.05 22.93 13.42
CA ALA A 139 10.23 21.75 13.64
C ALA A 139 9.09 21.64 12.62
N GLN A 140 8.48 22.77 12.25
CA GLN A 140 7.47 22.84 11.20
C GLN A 140 8.06 22.43 9.84
N ALA A 141 9.21 23.00 9.46
CA ALA A 141 9.91 22.65 8.22
C ALA A 141 10.28 21.17 8.17
N TYR A 142 10.73 20.61 9.31
CA TYR A 142 11.01 19.20 9.45
C TYR A 142 9.75 18.33 9.22
N SER A 143 8.63 18.65 9.88
CA SER A 143 7.34 17.98 9.67
C SER A 143 6.83 18.13 8.24
N ASP A 144 6.98 19.31 7.63
CA ASP A 144 6.57 19.60 6.26
C ASP A 144 7.42 18.90 5.20
N CYS A 145 8.61 18.40 5.54
CA CYS A 145 9.47 17.67 4.60
C CYS A 145 9.43 16.16 4.84
N PHE A 146 9.43 15.73 6.11
CA PHE A 146 9.58 14.34 6.49
C PHE A 146 8.32 13.71 7.10
N GLY A 147 7.39 14.52 7.61
CA GLY A 147 6.12 14.05 8.15
C GLY A 147 5.13 13.66 7.05
N LEU A 148 4.26 12.70 7.34
CA LEU A 148 3.11 12.35 6.50
C LEU A 148 1.85 12.99 7.09
N LYS A 149 1.11 13.70 6.25
CA LYS A 149 -0.13 14.42 6.60
C LYS A 149 -1.29 13.91 5.75
N ASN A 150 -2.52 14.09 6.26
CA ASN A 150 -3.77 13.63 5.65
C ASN A 150 -3.81 12.10 5.47
N THR A 151 -3.27 11.36 6.43
CA THR A 151 -3.16 9.89 6.34
C THR A 151 -4.31 9.14 6.99
N GLU A 152 -5.33 9.83 7.50
CA GLU A 152 -6.42 9.22 8.29
C GLU A 152 -7.11 8.09 7.51
N ALA A 153 -7.47 8.36 6.26
CA ALA A 153 -8.10 7.36 5.39
C ALA A 153 -7.21 6.13 5.15
N ILE A 154 -5.89 6.31 5.09
CA ILE A 154 -4.93 5.23 4.88
C ILE A 154 -4.73 4.45 6.17
N ALA A 155 -4.60 5.14 7.31
CA ALA A 155 -4.49 4.54 8.64
C ALA A 155 -5.74 3.71 8.96
N ASP A 156 -6.93 4.24 8.69
CA ASP A 156 -8.21 3.54 8.86
C ASP A 156 -8.29 2.31 7.95
N PHE A 157 -7.84 2.43 6.70
CA PHE A 157 -7.77 1.30 5.77
C PHE A 157 -6.82 0.21 6.28
N ILE A 158 -5.59 0.57 6.70
CA ILE A 158 -4.61 -0.36 7.28
C ILE A 158 -5.20 -1.06 8.50
N SER A 159 -5.80 -0.30 9.42
CA SER A 159 -6.42 -0.79 10.65
C SER A 159 -7.56 -1.77 10.36
N THR A 160 -8.49 -1.37 9.50
CA THR A 160 -9.66 -2.16 9.12
C THR A 160 -9.24 -3.44 8.42
N PHE A 161 -8.26 -3.36 7.51
CA PHE A 161 -7.79 -4.53 6.79
C PHE A 161 -7.04 -5.49 7.71
N ASN A 162 -6.16 -5.00 8.59
CA ASN A 162 -5.40 -5.85 9.50
C ASN A 162 -6.30 -6.54 10.53
N SER A 163 -7.27 -5.83 11.10
CA SER A 163 -8.22 -6.41 12.06
C SER A 163 -9.12 -7.47 11.42
N ASN A 164 -9.49 -7.31 10.15
CA ASN A 164 -10.39 -8.23 9.44
C ASN A 164 -9.66 -9.23 8.52
N TYR A 165 -8.32 -9.21 8.47
CA TYR A 165 -7.55 -9.99 7.51
C TYR A 165 -7.89 -11.48 7.54
N LEU A 166 -7.88 -12.08 8.74
CA LEU A 166 -8.20 -13.49 8.92
C LEU A 166 -9.65 -13.81 8.57
N HIS A 167 -10.59 -12.88 8.83
CA HIS A 167 -11.99 -13.06 8.46
C HIS A 167 -12.17 -13.04 6.94
N PHE A 168 -11.59 -12.07 6.24
CA PHE A 168 -11.68 -12.01 4.78
C PHE A 168 -11.02 -13.24 4.12
N LEU A 169 -9.87 -13.67 4.64
CA LEU A 169 -9.19 -14.87 4.15
C LEU A 169 -10.03 -16.13 4.39
N SER A 170 -10.65 -16.27 5.56
CA SER A 170 -11.53 -17.39 5.88
C SER A 170 -12.77 -17.46 4.99
N ILE A 171 -13.41 -16.31 4.72
CA ILE A 171 -14.55 -16.21 3.80
C ILE A 171 -14.12 -16.62 2.38
N GLY A 172 -12.96 -16.13 1.92
CA GLY A 172 -12.40 -16.51 0.63
C GLY A 172 -12.16 -18.02 0.51
N ILE A 173 -11.56 -18.65 1.52
CA ILE A 173 -11.34 -20.10 1.55
C ILE A 173 -12.67 -20.85 1.51
N LEU A 174 -13.65 -20.43 2.33
CA LEU A 174 -14.97 -21.06 2.39
C LEU A 174 -15.67 -21.03 1.02
N LEU A 175 -15.64 -19.87 0.36
CA LEU A 175 -16.26 -19.67 -0.96
C LEU A 175 -15.59 -20.48 -2.07
N VAL A 176 -14.34 -20.91 -1.89
CA VAL A 176 -13.66 -21.80 -2.84
C VAL A 176 -13.87 -23.27 -2.48
N ALA A 177 -13.60 -23.64 -1.23
CA ALA A 177 -13.57 -25.03 -0.79
C ALA A 177 -14.95 -25.67 -0.80
N LEU A 178 -15.98 -24.98 -0.28
CA LEU A 178 -17.31 -25.55 -0.16
C LEU A 178 -17.95 -25.86 -1.53
N PRO A 179 -17.87 -24.98 -2.54
CA PRO A 179 -18.33 -25.33 -3.88
C PRO A 179 -17.55 -26.46 -4.53
N ILE A 180 -16.24 -26.57 -4.30
CA ILE A 180 -15.43 -27.68 -4.80
C ILE A 180 -15.88 -29.01 -4.18
N ILE A 181 -16.11 -29.04 -2.86
CA ILE A 181 -16.65 -30.22 -2.16
C ILE A 181 -18.02 -30.60 -2.73
N LEU A 182 -18.91 -29.63 -2.95
CA LEU A 182 -20.22 -29.90 -3.54
C LEU A 182 -20.10 -30.43 -4.98
N LEU A 183 -19.18 -29.91 -5.79
CA LEU A 183 -18.90 -30.46 -7.12
C LEU A 183 -18.39 -31.91 -7.04
N LEU A 184 -17.54 -32.24 -6.07
CA LEU A 184 -17.06 -33.61 -5.83
C LEU A 184 -18.20 -34.57 -5.43
N VAL A 185 -19.17 -34.11 -4.65
CA VAL A 185 -20.35 -34.91 -4.28
C VAL A 185 -21.31 -35.09 -5.45
N LEU A 186 -21.54 -34.03 -6.23
CA LEU A 186 -22.50 -34.03 -7.34
C LEU A 186 -22.00 -34.78 -8.58
N PHE A 187 -20.69 -34.85 -8.78
CA PHE A 187 -20.07 -35.43 -9.97
C PHE A 187 -19.08 -36.53 -9.62
N ARG A 188 -19.29 -37.72 -10.20
CA ARG A 188 -18.31 -38.82 -10.13
C ARG A 188 -17.13 -38.62 -11.09
N ARG A 189 -17.26 -37.80 -12.13
CA ARG A 189 -16.24 -37.62 -13.16
C ARG A 189 -15.33 -36.45 -12.81
N SER A 190 -14.09 -36.75 -12.40
CA SER A 190 -13.08 -35.74 -12.03
C SER A 190 -12.85 -34.66 -13.09
N ARG A 191 -13.03 -34.99 -14.38
CA ARG A 191 -12.84 -34.05 -15.50
C ARG A 191 -13.89 -32.93 -15.55
N GLU A 192 -15.14 -33.23 -15.21
CA GLU A 192 -16.22 -32.22 -15.17
C GLU A 192 -16.01 -31.24 -14.00
N ILE A 193 -15.47 -31.74 -12.89
CA ILE A 193 -15.09 -30.92 -11.74
C ILE A 193 -13.93 -30.01 -12.11
N MET A 194 -12.86 -30.56 -12.71
CA MET A 194 -11.70 -29.76 -13.12
C MET A 194 -12.08 -28.69 -14.13
N PHE A 195 -12.96 -28.99 -15.09
CA PHE A 195 -13.44 -27.99 -16.05
C PHE A 195 -14.08 -26.78 -15.35
N ASN A 196 -15.00 -27.01 -14.40
CA ASN A 196 -15.65 -25.91 -13.67
C ASN A 196 -14.64 -25.10 -12.83
N ILE A 197 -13.66 -25.75 -12.19
CA ILE A 197 -12.60 -25.06 -11.42
C ILE A 197 -11.75 -24.17 -12.34
N PHE A 198 -11.31 -24.69 -13.49
CA PHE A 198 -10.49 -23.92 -14.42
C PHE A 198 -11.30 -22.80 -15.10
N VAL A 199 -12.60 -23.00 -15.36
CA VAL A 199 -13.48 -21.90 -15.81
C VAL A 199 -13.54 -20.80 -14.74
N ALA A 200 -13.71 -21.15 -13.46
CA ALA A 200 -13.69 -20.16 -12.38
C ALA A 200 -12.37 -19.38 -12.34
N PHE A 201 -11.23 -20.06 -12.44
CA PHE A 201 -9.92 -19.41 -12.51
C PHE A 201 -9.71 -18.56 -13.76
N THR A 202 -10.29 -18.95 -14.90
CA THR A 202 -10.28 -18.11 -16.11
C THR A 202 -11.00 -16.80 -15.85
N VAL A 203 -12.19 -16.86 -15.23
CA VAL A 203 -12.97 -15.68 -14.85
C VAL A 203 -12.20 -14.82 -13.86
N THR A 204 -11.64 -15.41 -12.80
CA THR A 204 -10.80 -14.70 -11.82
C THR A 204 -9.63 -14.00 -12.50
N GLY A 205 -8.92 -14.67 -13.41
CA GLY A 205 -7.78 -14.11 -14.13
C GLY A 205 -8.17 -12.90 -15.00
N PHE A 206 -9.27 -13.01 -15.74
CA PHE A 206 -9.80 -11.88 -16.51
C PHE A 206 -10.25 -10.73 -15.62
N THR A 207 -10.92 -11.00 -14.50
CA THR A 207 -11.33 -9.95 -13.56
C THR A 207 -10.13 -9.17 -13.02
N PHE A 208 -9.05 -9.84 -12.60
CA PHE A 208 -7.85 -9.13 -12.14
C PHE A 208 -7.18 -8.32 -13.23
N THR A 209 -7.12 -8.86 -14.44
CA THR A 209 -6.54 -8.16 -15.60
C THR A 209 -7.34 -6.90 -15.92
N ALA A 210 -8.67 -7.04 -16.04
CA ALA A 210 -9.57 -5.94 -16.35
C ALA A 210 -9.60 -4.89 -15.23
N ALA A 211 -9.68 -5.31 -13.96
CA ALA A 211 -9.70 -4.41 -12.81
C ALA A 211 -8.37 -3.66 -12.64
N GLY A 212 -7.23 -4.31 -12.90
CA GLY A 212 -5.92 -3.67 -12.86
C GLY A 212 -5.79 -2.61 -13.96
N ILE A 213 -6.18 -2.93 -15.20
CA ILE A 213 -6.16 -1.98 -16.32
C ILE A 213 -7.13 -0.81 -16.06
N ALA A 214 -8.35 -1.10 -15.62
CA ALA A 214 -9.36 -0.10 -15.33
C ALA A 214 -8.89 0.86 -14.21
N SER A 215 -8.28 0.34 -13.16
CA SER A 215 -7.73 1.15 -12.05
C SER A 215 -6.64 2.11 -12.51
N LEU A 216 -5.75 1.66 -13.41
CA LEU A 216 -4.70 2.51 -14.01
C LEU A 216 -5.28 3.60 -14.90
N ILE A 217 -6.28 3.27 -15.75
CA ILE A 217 -6.95 4.24 -16.63
C ILE A 217 -7.72 5.28 -15.80
N ALA A 218 -8.44 4.83 -14.77
CA ALA A 218 -9.24 5.68 -13.89
C ALA A 218 -8.37 6.51 -12.92
N ARG A 219 -7.06 6.27 -12.86
CA ARG A 219 -6.10 6.99 -12.00
C ARG A 219 -6.50 7.03 -10.53
N ILE A 220 -7.07 5.93 -10.03
CA ILE A 220 -7.57 5.83 -8.64
C ILE A 220 -6.47 6.18 -7.62
N SER A 221 -5.21 5.88 -7.96
CA SER A 221 -4.03 6.20 -7.16
C SER A 221 -3.84 7.70 -6.85
N GLN A 222 -4.36 8.60 -7.69
CA GLN A 222 -4.21 10.06 -7.51
C GLN A 222 -5.14 10.63 -6.43
N GLY A 223 -6.16 9.88 -6.00
CA GLY A 223 -7.15 10.33 -5.03
C GLY A 223 -6.69 10.37 -3.58
N LEU A 224 -5.45 9.94 -3.27
CA LEU A 224 -4.99 9.74 -1.90
C LEU A 224 -4.71 11.04 -1.09
N ASN A 225 -4.68 12.22 -1.72
CA ASN A 225 -4.50 13.55 -1.09
C ASN A 225 -3.48 13.63 0.08
N ILE A 226 -2.38 12.88 -0.02
CA ILE A 226 -1.32 12.82 1.00
C ILE A 226 -0.41 14.04 0.82
N SER A 227 -0.02 14.66 1.92
CA SER A 227 1.03 15.67 1.93
C SER A 227 2.23 15.17 2.73
N PRO A 228 3.47 15.53 2.37
CA PRO A 228 3.92 16.26 1.18
C PRO A 228 3.72 15.54 -0.18
N GLN A 229 3.80 16.31 -1.28
CA GLN A 229 3.65 15.82 -2.67
C GLN A 229 4.62 14.68 -3.02
N ILE A 230 5.81 14.67 -2.41
CA ILE A 230 6.83 13.62 -2.56
C ILE A 230 6.23 12.26 -2.16
N TYR A 231 5.52 12.22 -1.03
CA TYR A 231 4.83 11.00 -0.58
C TYR A 231 3.62 10.67 -1.44
N GLN A 232 2.82 11.65 -1.88
CA GLN A 232 1.71 11.38 -2.80
C GLN A 232 2.20 10.65 -4.06
N THR A 233 3.35 11.05 -4.59
CA THR A 233 3.96 10.43 -5.77
C THR A 233 4.41 9.00 -5.46
N ALA A 234 5.02 8.77 -4.29
CA ALA A 234 5.46 7.44 -3.87
C ALA A 234 4.28 6.48 -3.61
N PHE A 235 3.22 6.92 -2.93
CA PHE A 235 2.00 6.14 -2.73
C PHE A 235 1.28 5.87 -4.05
N THR A 236 1.24 6.85 -4.96
CA THR A 236 0.71 6.66 -6.31
C THR A 236 1.48 5.56 -7.05
N SER A 237 2.81 5.58 -6.97
CA SER A 237 3.68 4.55 -7.54
C SER A 237 3.43 3.18 -6.92
N ALA A 238 3.23 3.11 -5.60
CA ALA A 238 2.94 1.88 -4.89
C ALA A 238 1.60 1.24 -5.34
N VAL A 239 0.53 2.05 -5.45
CA VAL A 239 -0.79 1.60 -5.92
C VAL A 239 -0.72 1.16 -7.38
N ASN A 240 -0.02 1.90 -8.23
CA ASN A 240 0.19 1.51 -9.63
C ASN A 240 0.96 0.18 -9.73
N GLY A 241 1.98 0.00 -8.91
CA GLY A 241 2.70 -1.27 -8.80
C GLY A 241 1.80 -2.44 -8.40
N ALA A 242 0.90 -2.24 -7.44
CA ALA A 242 -0.10 -3.26 -7.08
C ALA A 242 -1.06 -3.58 -8.24
N CYS A 243 -1.46 -2.58 -9.03
CA CYS A 243 -2.27 -2.79 -10.23
C CYS A 243 -1.51 -3.62 -11.28
N TYR A 244 -0.22 -3.38 -11.47
CA TYR A 244 0.61 -4.22 -12.37
C TYR A 244 0.70 -5.66 -11.88
N VAL A 245 0.85 -5.89 -10.57
CA VAL A 245 0.82 -7.24 -9.99
C VAL A 245 -0.52 -7.94 -10.26
N CYS A 246 -1.65 -7.23 -10.10
CA CYS A 246 -2.97 -7.74 -10.46
C CYS A 246 -3.03 -8.16 -11.93
N ILE A 247 -2.54 -7.33 -12.85
CA ILE A 247 -2.53 -7.62 -14.29
C ILE A 247 -1.70 -8.86 -14.60
N ILE A 248 -0.46 -8.92 -14.10
CA ILE A 248 0.45 -10.04 -14.36
C ILE A 248 -0.13 -11.34 -13.82
N LEU A 249 -0.61 -11.35 -12.57
CA LEU A 249 -1.25 -12.52 -11.98
C LEU A 249 -2.50 -12.93 -12.78
N GLY A 250 -3.33 -11.96 -13.15
CA GLY A 250 -4.55 -12.18 -13.90
C GLY A 250 -4.30 -12.85 -15.26
N VAL A 251 -3.33 -12.33 -16.02
CA VAL A 251 -2.94 -12.88 -17.32
C VAL A 251 -2.38 -14.30 -17.17
N LEU A 252 -1.50 -14.54 -16.19
CA LEU A 252 -0.93 -15.86 -15.95
C LEU A 252 -2.02 -16.88 -15.56
N LEU A 253 -2.92 -16.50 -14.65
CA LEU A 253 -4.01 -17.37 -14.19
C LEU A 253 -4.97 -17.70 -15.34
N ALA A 254 -5.35 -16.72 -16.16
CA ALA A 254 -6.20 -16.92 -17.32
C ALA A 254 -5.51 -17.83 -18.36
N ALA A 255 -4.24 -17.59 -18.69
CA ALA A 255 -3.51 -18.38 -19.68
C ALA A 255 -3.41 -19.86 -19.28
N ILE A 256 -3.02 -20.13 -18.03
CA ILE A 256 -2.90 -21.51 -17.51
C ILE A 256 -4.26 -22.22 -17.50
N SER A 257 -5.30 -21.54 -17.03
CA SER A 257 -6.64 -22.13 -16.90
C SER A 257 -7.33 -22.35 -18.24
N VAL A 258 -7.19 -21.45 -19.21
CA VAL A 258 -7.67 -21.64 -20.59
C VAL A 258 -6.97 -22.83 -21.24
N PHE A 259 -5.65 -22.92 -21.12
CA PHE A 259 -4.89 -24.04 -21.69
C PHE A 259 -5.30 -25.38 -21.09
N ALA A 260 -5.49 -25.44 -19.77
CA ALA A 260 -5.99 -26.63 -19.07
C ALA A 260 -7.40 -27.01 -19.55
N ASN A 261 -8.30 -26.03 -19.68
CA ASN A 261 -9.66 -26.24 -20.19
C ASN A 261 -9.66 -26.81 -21.62
N VAL A 262 -8.86 -26.26 -22.54
CA VAL A 262 -8.76 -26.78 -23.92
C VAL A 262 -8.33 -28.25 -23.94
N LYS A 263 -7.37 -28.64 -23.10
CA LYS A 263 -6.95 -30.05 -22.98
C LYS A 263 -8.05 -30.94 -22.42
N ILE A 264 -8.77 -30.47 -21.41
CA ILE A 264 -9.88 -31.21 -20.80
C ILE A 264 -11.02 -31.41 -21.81
N THR A 265 -11.42 -30.36 -22.54
CA THR A 265 -12.48 -30.43 -23.55
C THR A 265 -12.12 -31.39 -24.67
N LYS A 266 -10.91 -31.31 -25.26
CA LYS A 266 -10.46 -32.27 -26.28
C LYS A 266 -10.50 -33.72 -25.80
N SER A 267 -10.25 -33.96 -24.52
CA SER A 267 -10.31 -35.30 -23.92
C SER A 267 -11.72 -35.74 -23.51
N LEU A 268 -12.66 -34.81 -23.37
CA LEU A 268 -14.08 -35.10 -23.14
C LEU A 268 -14.77 -35.45 -24.46
N ASP A 269 -14.42 -34.80 -25.56
CA ASP A 269 -14.99 -35.02 -26.90
C ASP A 269 -14.49 -36.31 -27.58
N SER A 270 -13.37 -36.87 -27.13
CA SER A 270 -12.80 -38.11 -27.70
C SER A 270 -13.43 -39.41 -27.14
N LYS A 271 -14.55 -39.34 -26.41
CA LYS A 271 -15.25 -40.46 -25.78
C LYS A 271 -16.75 -40.34 -26.01
#